data_AF-A0A971QMX6-F1
#
_entry.id   AF-A0A971QMX6-F1
#
_cell.length_a   1.000
_cell.length_b   1.000
_cell.length_c   1.000
_cell.angle_alpha   90.00
_cell.angle_beta   90.00
_cell.angle_gamma   90.00
#
_symmetry.space_group_name_H-M   'P 1'
#
loop_
_entity.id
_entity.type
_entity.pdbx_description
1 polymer ?
#
loop_
_entity_poly.entity_id
_entity_poly.type
_entity_poly.pdbx_seq_one_letter_code
_entity_poly.pdbx_strand_id
1 'polypeptide(L)' 'MAKKVVEKNTKTIGINMSNTMADELERRAESMHLSTSKYCKVILAEWISSGKTLTLSEGTGVK' A
#
# COMPACT_ATOMS: atom_id res chain seq x y z
N MET A 1 35.85 -2.62 -11.03
CA MET A 1 34.47 -2.09 -11.12
C MET A 1 33.98 -1.78 -9.72
N ALA A 2 33.65 -0.53 -9.41
CA ALA A 2 33.13 -0.17 -8.10
C ALA A 2 31.68 -0.68 -7.98
N LYS A 3 31.41 -1.58 -7.03
CA LYS A 3 30.04 -1.93 -6.64
C LYS A 3 29.41 -0.71 -5.97
N LYS A 4 28.46 -0.06 -6.63
CA LYS A 4 27.59 0.93 -6.00
C LYS A 4 26.80 0.21 -4.91
N VAL A 5 27.16 0.42 -3.65
CA VAL A 5 26.32 0.02 -2.52
C VAL A 5 25.12 0.95 -2.55
N VAL A 6 23.99 0.45 -3.07
CA VAL A 6 22.71 1.15 -2.92
C VAL A 6 22.35 1.04 -1.45
N GLU A 7 22.59 2.11 -0.69
CA GLU A 7 22.07 2.25 0.66
C GLU A 7 20.57 2.04 0.61
N LYS A 8 20.10 0.92 1.18
CA LYS A 8 18.69 0.58 1.25
C LYS A 8 18.04 1.46 2.32
N ASN A 9 17.74 2.71 1.98
CA ASN A 9 16.91 3.60 2.81
C ASN A 9 15.43 3.15 2.73
N THR A 10 15.18 1.91 3.14
CA THR A 10 13.85 1.33 3.19
C THR A 10 13.21 1.76 4.50
N LYS A 11 12.14 2.54 4.42
CA LYS A 11 11.33 2.91 5.59
C LYS A 11 10.17 1.92 5.72
N THR A 12 9.96 1.41 6.93
CA THR A 12 8.82 0.55 7.26
C THR A 12 7.68 1.43 7.74
N ILE A 13 6.47 1.17 7.22
CA ILE A 13 5.25 1.86 7.63
C ILE A 13 4.29 0.80 8.18
N GLY A 14 3.88 0.95 9.43
CA GLY A 14 2.80 0.16 10.02
C GLY A 14 1.47 0.85 9.73
N ILE A 15 0.46 0.08 9.31
CA ILE A 15 -0.88 0.58 9.02
C ILE A 15 -1.85 -0.21 9.87
N ASN A 16 -2.66 0.49 10.67
CA ASN A 16 -3.76 -0.15 11.38
C ASN A 16 -4.96 -0.30 10.44
N MET A 17 -5.53 -1.50 10.36
CA MET A 17 -6.69 -1.81 9.53
C MET A 17 -7.47 -2.99 10.14
N SER A 18 -8.69 -3.21 9.66
CA SER A 18 -9.46 -4.40 10.05
C SER A 18 -8.82 -5.67 9.48
N ASN A 19 -8.93 -6.78 10.21
CA ASN A 19 -8.41 -8.08 9.76
C ASN A 19 -8.99 -8.49 8.40
N THR A 20 -10.28 -8.27 8.18
CA THR A 20 -10.93 -8.57 6.90
C THR A 20 -10.31 -7.83 5.72
N MET A 21 -9.83 -6.60 5.92
CA MET A 21 -9.14 -5.85 4.86
C MET A 21 -7.74 -6.43 4.62
N ALA A 22 -7.03 -6.81 5.68
CA ALA A 22 -5.73 -7.47 5.58
C ALA A 22 -5.84 -8.80 4.82
N ASP A 23 -6.81 -9.65 5.18
CA ASP A 23 -7.06 -10.95 4.54
C ASP A 23 -7.34 -10.78 3.03
N GLU A 24 -8.14 -9.77 2.66
CA GLU A 24 -8.44 -9.49 1.26
C GLU A 24 -7.21 -8.99 0.48
N LEU A 25 -6.35 -8.20 1.10
CA LEU A 25 -5.08 -7.78 0.49
C LEU A 25 -4.14 -8.98 0.26
N GLU A 26 -4.06 -9.90 1.22
CA GLU A 26 -3.27 -11.13 1.11
C GLU A 26 -3.81 -12.03 0.00
N ARG A 27 -5.13 -12.31 0.01
CA ARG A 27 -5.78 -13.13 -1.01
C ARG A 27 -5.58 -12.61 -2.43
N ARG A 28 -5.65 -11.28 -2.62
CA ARG A 28 -5.40 -10.66 -3.93
C ARG A 28 -3.91 -10.68 -4.32
N ALA A 29 -3.02 -10.53 -3.36
CA ALA A 29 -1.59 -10.66 -3.62
C ALA A 29 -1.26 -12.09 -4.09
N GLU A 30 -1.81 -13.10 -3.40
CA GLU A 30 -1.65 -14.51 -3.73
C GLU A 30 -2.19 -14.86 -5.12
N SER A 31 -3.38 -14.36 -5.48
CA SER A 31 -3.97 -14.61 -6.82
C SER A 31 -3.14 -14.04 -7.96
N MET A 32 -2.30 -13.02 -7.67
CA MET A 32 -1.37 -12.42 -8.62
C MET A 32 0.06 -12.99 -8.50
N HIS A 33 0.28 -14.00 -7.65
CA HIS A 33 1.59 -14.56 -7.34
C HIS A 33 2.60 -13.50 -6.84
N LEU A 34 2.11 -12.53 -6.06
CA LEU A 34 2.91 -11.47 -5.44
C LEU A 34 2.93 -11.64 -3.92
N SER A 35 4.03 -11.23 -3.28
CA SER A 35 3.99 -11.00 -1.83
C SER A 35 3.07 -9.83 -1.50
N THR A 36 2.36 -9.88 -0.37
CA THR A 36 1.49 -8.79 0.12
C THR A 36 2.18 -7.42 0.10
N SER A 37 3.44 -7.35 0.57
CA SER A 37 4.20 -6.09 0.56
C SER A 37 4.44 -5.51 -0.84
N LYS A 38 4.65 -6.37 -1.85
CA LYS A 38 4.82 -5.97 -3.25
C LYS A 38 3.50 -5.53 -3.85
N TYR A 39 2.42 -6.26 -3.54
CA TYR A 39 1.07 -5.91 -3.96
C TYR A 39 0.64 -4.53 -3.43
N CYS A 40 0.81 -4.28 -2.12
CA CYS A 40 0.54 -2.98 -1.52
C CYS A 40 1.34 -1.84 -2.16
N LYS A 41 2.62 -2.07 -2.50
CA LYS A 41 3.45 -1.06 -3.19
C LYS A 41 2.90 -0.72 -4.57
N VAL A 42 2.45 -1.72 -5.33
CA VAL A 42 1.86 -1.50 -6.66
C VAL A 42 0.60 -0.65 -6.54
N ILE A 43 -0.33 -1.01 -5.66
CA ILE A 43 -1.57 -0.25 -5.46
C ILE A 43 -1.28 1.19 -5.03
N LEU A 44 -0.37 1.40 -4.06
CA LEU A 44 -0.02 2.74 -3.60
C LEU A 44 0.64 3.57 -4.72
N ALA A 45 1.49 2.95 -5.54
CA ALA A 45 2.11 3.61 -6.68
C ALA A 45 1.06 4.00 -7.75
N GLU A 46 0.13 3.10 -8.07
CA GLU A 46 -0.98 3.38 -8.99
C GLU A 46 -1.89 4.49 -8.46
N TRP A 47 -2.19 4.48 -7.15
CA TRP A 47 -2.97 5.52 -6.52
C TRP A 47 -2.28 6.88 -6.62
N ILE A 48 -0.99 6.97 -6.29
CA ILE A 48 -0.19 8.20 -6.46
C ILE A 48 -0.20 8.64 -7.93
N SER A 49 0.04 7.72 -8.86
CA SER A 49 0.06 8.00 -10.30
C SER A 49 -1.30 8.45 -10.84
N SER A 50 -2.40 8.06 -10.20
CA SER A 50 -3.74 8.43 -10.63
C SER A 50 -4.08 9.90 -10.36
N GLY A 51 -3.29 10.59 -9.52
CA GLY A 51 -3.56 11.97 -9.09
C GLY A 51 -4.83 12.13 -8.25
N LYS A 52 -5.52 11.03 -7.90
CA LYS A 52 -6.75 11.05 -7.13
C LYS A 52 -6.41 11.32 -5.67
N THR A 53 -6.71 12.52 -5.21
CA THR A 53 -6.61 12.84 -3.78
C THR A 53 -7.89 12.40 -3.10
N LEU A 54 -7.76 11.61 -2.03
CA LEU A 54 -8.91 11.29 -1.19
C LEU A 54 -9.21 12.55 -0.35
N THR A 55 -10.26 13.29 -0.71
CA THR A 55 -10.75 14.37 0.14
C THR A 55 -11.43 13.73 1.35
N LEU A 56 -10.70 13.63 2.45
CA LEU A 56 -11.25 13.23 3.74
C LEU A 56 -12.04 14.42 4.30
N SER A 57 -13.33 14.51 3.99
CA SER A 57 -14.25 15.33 4.77
C SER A 57 -14.54 14.57 6.08
N GLU A 58 -14.28 15.23 7.21
CA GLU A 58 -14.75 14.73 8.51
C GLU A 58 -16.27 14.51 8.39
N GLY A 59 -16.71 13.28 8.62
CA GLY A 59 -18.12 12.94 8.55
C GLY A 59 -18.90 13.71 9.61
N THR A 60 -19.50 14.84 9.24
CA THR A 60 -20.79 15.20 9.83
C THR A 60 -21.76 14.11 9.41
N GLY A 61 -22.06 13.20 10.33
CA GLY A 61 -23.08 12.19 10.16
C GLY A 61 -24.36 12.84 9.66
N VAL A 62 -24.83 12.40 8.49
CA VAL A 62 -26.21 12.62 8.09
C VAL A 62 -27.05 11.74 9.03
N LYS A 63 -28.00 12.40 9.69
CA LYS A 63 -28.95 11.87 10.67
C LYS A 63 -29.74 10.68 10.15
#